data_AF-A0A2I0WNN4-F1
#
_entry.id   AF-A0A2I0WNN4-F1
#
_cell.length_a   1.000
_cell.length_b   1.000
_cell.length_c   1.000
_cell.angle_alpha   90.00
_cell.angle_beta   90.00
_cell.angle_gamma   90.00
#
_symmetry.space_group_name_H-M   'P 1'
#
loop_
_entity.id
_entity.type
_entity.pdbx_description
1 polymer ?
#
loop_
_entity_poly.entity_id
_entity_poly.type
_entity_poly.pdbx_seq_one_letter_code
_entity_poly.pdbx_strand_id
1 'polypeptide(L)'
;MSDKFMALQQQGTWSLVQPPTNQPILGSRWTFKTKRHADGSIVRYKARFVAQGHTQDYGINYEENFSTVTKMPTIRALTALAVHHKWTIHQLDISNAFLHGQLDDIVYMQQPPGFKDSQDLI
;
A
#
# COMPACT_ATOMS: atom_id res chain seq x y z
N MET A 1 -3.50 13.08 -8.18
CA MET A 1 -2.69 11.94 -8.66
C MET A 1 -1.23 12.18 -8.30
N SER A 2 -0.70 13.34 -8.69
CA SER A 2 0.62 13.84 -8.27
C SER A 2 0.85 13.74 -6.76
N ASP A 3 -0.08 14.23 -5.93
CA ASP A 3 0.10 14.23 -4.46
C ASP A 3 0.40 12.85 -3.86
N LYS A 4 -0.16 11.79 -4.44
CA LYS A 4 0.11 10.41 -3.99
C LYS A 4 1.48 9.92 -4.40
N PHE A 5 1.90 10.24 -5.62
CA PHE A 5 3.22 9.92 -6.12
C PHE A 5 4.29 10.69 -5.31
N MET A 6 4.08 11.99 -5.09
CA MET A 6 4.96 12.82 -4.25
C MET A 6 5.05 12.31 -2.81
N ALA A 7 3.93 11.88 -2.20
CA ALA A 7 3.95 11.30 -0.87
C ALA A 7 4.78 10.00 -0.79
N LEU A 8 4.70 9.15 -1.83
CA LEU A 8 5.53 7.94 -1.92
C LEU A 8 7.02 8.30 -2.10
N GLN A 9 7.33 9.30 -2.91
CA GLN A 9 8.70 9.75 -3.14
C GLN A 9 9.30 10.40 -1.89
N GLN A 10 8.51 11.14 -1.11
CA GLN A 10 8.92 11.73 0.15
C GLN A 10 9.23 10.67 1.23
N GLN A 11 8.57 9.50 1.19
CA GLN A 11 8.92 8.41 2.12
C GLN A 11 10.28 7.78 1.83
N GLY A 12 10.84 7.94 0.62
CA GLY A 12 12.15 7.41 0.26
C GLY A 12 12.23 5.88 0.35
N THR A 13 11.12 5.16 0.12
CA THR A 13 11.06 3.69 0.25
C THR A 13 11.51 2.95 -1.01
N TRP A 14 11.90 3.67 -2.07
CA TRP A 14 12.30 3.10 -3.36
C TRP A 14 13.25 4.06 -4.09
N SER A 15 14.01 3.52 -5.04
CA SER A 15 14.93 4.27 -5.89
C SER A 15 14.80 3.79 -7.33
N LEU A 16 14.91 4.70 -8.29
CA LEU A 16 14.98 4.35 -9.71
C LEU A 16 16.29 3.63 -10.02
N VAL A 17 16.19 2.50 -10.71
CA VAL A 17 17.34 1.67 -11.08
C VAL A 17 17.25 1.22 -12.54
N GLN A 18 18.39 0.82 -13.10
CA GLN A 18 18.40 0.20 -14.42
C GLN A 18 17.67 -1.15 -14.37
N PRO A 19 16.91 -1.51 -15.42
CA PRO A 19 16.20 -2.78 -15.47
C PRO A 19 17.16 -3.96 -15.30
N PRO A 20 16.93 -4.88 -14.34
CA PRO A 20 17.79 -6.04 -14.16
C PRO A 20 17.60 -7.02 -15.33
N THR A 21 18.70 -7.62 -15.79
CA THR A 21 18.68 -8.55 -16.93
C THR A 21 18.03 -9.89 -16.58
N ASN A 22 18.06 -10.31 -15.31
CA ASN A 22 17.67 -11.66 -14.90
C ASN A 22 16.81 -11.68 -13.64
N GLN A 23 15.99 -10.64 -13.43
CA GLN A 23 15.03 -10.60 -12.34
C GLN A 23 13.64 -10.22 -12.84
N PRO A 24 12.58 -10.80 -12.27
CA PRO A 24 11.21 -10.44 -12.62
C PRO A 24 10.91 -8.98 -12.24
N ILE A 25 10.38 -8.22 -13.20
CA ILE A 25 9.93 -6.85 -13.00
C ILE A 25 8.41 -6.86 -12.91
N LEU A 26 7.86 -6.44 -11.77
CA LEU A 26 6.42 -6.32 -11.59
C LEU A 26 5.87 -5.18 -12.43
N GLY A 27 4.75 -5.41 -13.09
CA GLY A 27 3.98 -4.33 -13.69
C GLY A 27 3.42 -3.39 -12.62
N SER A 28 3.01 -2.18 -13.01
CA SER A 28 2.38 -1.23 -12.10
C SER A 28 1.14 -0.60 -12.72
N ARG A 29 0.15 -0.27 -11.89
CA ARG A 29 -1.14 0.24 -12.37
C ARG A 29 -1.75 1.27 -11.43
N TRP A 30 -2.45 2.24 -12.01
CA TRP A 30 -3.36 3.10 -11.29
C TRP A 30 -4.77 2.50 -11.22
N THR A 31 -5.34 2.42 -10.01
CA THR A 31 -6.75 2.08 -9.79
C THR A 31 -7.52 3.29 -9.31
N PHE A 32 -8.70 3.50 -9.88
CA PHE A 32 -9.55 4.66 -9.60
C PHE A 32 -10.88 4.22 -8.99
N LYS A 33 -11.34 4.94 -7.98
CA LYS A 33 -12.63 4.71 -7.36
C LYS A 33 -13.26 6.04 -6.94
N THR A 34 -14.45 6.31 -7.45
CA THR A 34 -15.30 7.41 -6.97
C THR A 34 -15.99 6.96 -5.69
N LYS A 35 -15.78 7.69 -4.59
CA LYS A 35 -16.50 7.50 -3.34
C LYS A 35 -17.72 8.40 -3.35
N ARG A 36 -18.89 7.81 -3.12
CA ARG A 36 -20.18 8.50 -3.08
C ARG A 36 -20.77 8.42 -1.68
N HIS A 37 -21.56 9.43 -1.33
CA HIS A 37 -22.42 9.45 -0.16
C HIS A 37 -23.61 8.51 -0.37
N ALA A 38 -24.40 8.26 0.69
CA ALA A 38 -25.60 7.45 0.59
C ALA A 38 -26.66 8.05 -0.36
N ASP A 39 -26.68 9.39 -0.49
CA ASP A 39 -27.54 10.13 -1.42
C ASP A 39 -27.03 10.13 -2.89
N GLY A 40 -25.88 9.49 -3.16
CA GLY A 40 -25.29 9.40 -4.49
C GLY A 40 -24.35 10.55 -4.89
N SER A 41 -24.26 11.62 -4.10
CA SER A 41 -23.33 12.73 -4.31
C SER A 41 -21.86 12.28 -4.14
N ILE A 42 -20.92 13.00 -4.76
CA ILE A 42 -19.50 12.58 -4.81
C ILE A 42 -18.76 13.13 -3.59
N VAL A 43 -18.23 12.23 -2.76
CA VAL A 43 -17.39 12.55 -1.59
C VAL A 43 -15.97 12.88 -2.05
N ARG A 44 -15.37 11.96 -2.83
CA ARG A 44 -13.99 12.08 -3.30
C ARG A 44 -13.69 11.14 -4.46
N TYR A 45 -12.74 11.55 -5.30
CA TYR A 45 -12.08 10.65 -6.25
C TYR A 45 -10.84 10.03 -5.60
N LYS A 46 -10.76 8.70 -5.55
CA LYS A 46 -9.64 7.96 -4.96
C LYS A 46 -8.82 7.31 -6.06
N ALA A 47 -7.56 7.73 -6.22
CA ALA A 47 -6.57 7.00 -7.00
C ALA A 47 -5.72 6.11 -6.06
N ARG A 48 -5.24 4.96 -6.52
CA ARG A 48 -4.18 4.18 -5.84
C ARG A 48 -3.19 3.69 -6.87
N PHE A 49 -1.92 3.85 -6.57
CA PHE A 49 -0.83 3.20 -7.29
C PHE A 49 -0.61 1.83 -6.66
N VAL A 50 -0.53 0.78 -7.47
CA VAL A 50 -0.34 -0.60 -7.00
C VAL A 50 0.63 -1.34 -7.91
N ALA A 51 1.45 -2.18 -7.30
CA ALA A 51 2.18 -3.24 -7.99
C ALA A 51 1.20 -4.30 -8.50
N GLN A 52 1.46 -4.85 -9.67
CA GLN A 52 0.69 -5.96 -10.24
C GLN A 52 1.18 -7.29 -9.68
N GLY A 53 0.93 -7.53 -8.38
CA GLY A 53 1.38 -8.74 -7.69
C GLY A 53 0.83 -10.07 -8.22
N HIS A 54 -0.12 -10.06 -9.17
CA HIS A 54 -0.60 -11.30 -9.80
C HIS A 54 0.49 -12.00 -10.63
N THR A 55 1.58 -11.31 -10.95
CA THR A 55 2.74 -11.85 -11.66
C THR A 55 3.83 -12.34 -10.70
N GLN A 56 3.55 -12.39 -9.39
CA GLN A 56 4.51 -12.90 -8.41
C GLN A 56 4.39 -14.41 -8.26
N ASP A 57 5.54 -15.07 -8.31
CA ASP A 57 5.65 -16.51 -8.10
C ASP A 57 6.22 -16.82 -6.70
N TYR A 58 5.61 -17.79 -6.03
CA TYR A 58 6.05 -18.25 -4.71
C TYR A 58 7.47 -18.82 -4.78
N GLY A 59 8.34 -18.43 -3.85
CA GLY A 59 9.74 -18.83 -3.83
C GLY A 59 10.63 -18.12 -4.87
N ILE A 60 10.06 -17.18 -5.65
CA ILE A 60 10.81 -16.29 -6.54
C ILE A 60 10.66 -14.83 -6.10
N ASN A 61 9.41 -14.40 -5.83
CA ASN A 61 9.09 -13.01 -5.53
C ASN A 61 8.58 -12.78 -4.10
N TYR A 62 8.21 -13.85 -3.42
CA TYR A 62 7.78 -13.82 -2.03
C TYR A 62 7.88 -15.22 -1.43
N GLU A 63 8.22 -15.29 -0.15
CA GLU A 63 8.18 -16.52 0.65
C GLU A 63 6.94 -16.55 1.57
N GLU A 64 6.44 -15.38 1.98
CA GLU A 64 5.26 -15.25 2.83
C GLU A 64 4.31 -14.16 2.33
N ASN A 65 3.00 -14.34 2.52
CA ASN A 65 1.98 -13.38 2.11
C ASN A 65 1.22 -12.73 3.29
N PHE A 66 1.81 -12.76 4.50
CA PHE A 66 1.12 -12.31 5.70
C PHE A 66 1.04 -10.77 5.76
N SER A 67 -0.19 -10.26 5.68
CA SER A 67 -0.49 -8.92 6.18
C SER A 67 -0.79 -9.02 7.68
N THR A 68 -0.12 -8.22 8.50
CA THR A 68 -0.35 -8.14 9.94
C THR A 68 -1.69 -7.45 10.24
N VAL A 69 -2.80 -8.15 9.98
CA VAL A 69 -4.14 -7.66 10.28
C VAL A 69 -4.59 -8.27 11.60
N THR A 70 -4.74 -7.42 12.62
CA THR A 70 -5.33 -7.83 13.89
C THR A 70 -6.74 -8.37 13.66
N LYS A 71 -7.02 -9.58 14.15
CA LYS A 71 -8.33 -10.20 14.01
C LYS A 71 -9.37 -9.48 14.86
N MET A 72 -10.60 -9.34 14.34
CA MET A 72 -11.72 -8.70 15.06
C MET A 72 -12.02 -9.29 16.46
N PRO A 73 -11.89 -10.61 16.71
CA PRO A 73 -12.06 -11.16 18.06
C PRO A 73 -11.10 -10.55 19.09
N THR A 74 -9.83 -10.33 18.72
CA THR A 74 -8.83 -9.71 19.60
C THR A 74 -9.23 -8.27 19.94
N ILE A 75 -9.65 -7.50 18.93
CA ILE A 75 -10.13 -6.12 19.13
C ILE A 75 -11.33 -6.10 20.09
N ARG A 76 -12.32 -6.98 19.88
CA ARG A 76 -13.50 -7.09 20.74
C ARG A 76 -13.15 -7.46 22.18
N ALA A 77 -12.22 -8.38 22.38
CA ALA A 77 -11.77 -8.79 23.71
C ALA A 77 -11.10 -7.62 24.46
N LEU A 78 -10.20 -6.88 23.80
CA LEU A 78 -9.57 -5.69 24.37
C LEU A 78 -10.59 -4.60 24.70
N THR A 79 -11.57 -4.35 23.82
CA THR A 79 -12.65 -3.40 24.08
C THR A 79 -13.50 -3.83 25.28
N ALA A 80 -13.86 -5.12 25.39
CA ALA A 80 -14.62 -5.63 26.52
C ALA A 80 -13.86 -5.45 27.84
N LEU A 81 -12.55 -5.69 27.84
CA LEU A 81 -11.68 -5.47 28.98
C LEU A 81 -11.62 -3.99 29.37
N ALA A 82 -11.45 -3.10 28.39
CA ALA A 82 -11.43 -1.66 28.62
C ALA A 82 -12.75 -1.17 29.23
N VAL A 83 -13.90 -1.65 28.75
CA VAL A 83 -15.22 -1.33 29.33
C VAL A 83 -15.33 -1.86 30.76
N HIS A 84 -14.92 -3.10 31.01
CA HIS A 84 -14.96 -3.71 32.35
C HIS A 84 -14.14 -2.91 33.37
N HIS A 85 -12.94 -2.45 32.98
CA HIS A 85 -12.06 -1.67 33.83
C HIS A 85 -12.30 -0.15 33.75
N LYS A 86 -13.31 0.31 33.00
CA LYS A 86 -13.62 1.73 32.77
C LYS A 86 -12.43 2.53 32.21
N TRP A 87 -11.65 1.91 31.32
CA TRP A 87 -10.56 2.58 30.62
C TRP A 87 -11.10 3.46 29.49
N THR A 88 -10.49 4.63 29.33
CA THR A 88 -10.76 5.52 28.19
C THR A 88 -10.21 4.90 26.92
N ILE A 89 -11.04 4.82 25.87
CA ILE A 89 -10.64 4.36 24.55
C ILE A 89 -10.53 5.58 23.63
N HIS A 90 -9.38 5.71 22.98
CA HIS A 90 -9.15 6.70 21.94
C HIS A 90 -9.01 6.00 20.58
N GLN A 91 -9.72 6.50 19.57
CA GLN A 91 -9.59 6.02 18.19
C GLN A 91 -8.82 7.05 17.37
N LEU A 92 -7.80 6.60 16.65
CA LEU A 92 -7.01 7.41 15.73
C LEU A 92 -7.14 6.83 14.31
N ASP A 93 -7.57 7.65 13.36
CA ASP A 93 -7.53 7.32 11.93
C ASP A 93 -6.38 8.09 11.27
N ILE A 94 -5.31 7.39 10.92
CA ILE A 94 -4.11 8.00 10.35
C ILE A 94 -4.29 8.14 8.84
N SER A 95 -4.16 9.37 8.36
CA SER A 95 -4.12 9.66 6.93
C SER A 95 -2.88 9.02 6.30
N ASN A 96 -3.06 8.13 5.34
CA ASN A 96 -1.99 7.39 4.65
C ASN A 96 -1.17 6.47 5.57
N ALA A 97 -1.84 5.58 6.31
CA ALA A 97 -1.17 4.50 7.03
C ALA A 97 -0.40 3.57 6.06
N PHE A 98 0.90 3.81 5.92
CA PHE A 98 1.83 2.90 5.27
C PHE A 98 2.31 1.86 6.29
N LEU A 99 2.54 0.63 5.84
CA LEU A 99 3.15 -0.40 6.67
C LEU A 99 4.64 -0.09 6.77
N HIS A 100 5.15 0.19 7.96
CA HIS A 100 6.59 0.33 8.22
C HIS A 100 7.23 -1.04 8.48
N GLY A 101 6.93 -2.01 7.62
CA GLY A 101 7.61 -3.31 7.62
C GLY A 101 8.94 -3.20 6.89
N GLN A 102 9.98 -3.87 7.37
CA GLN A 102 11.15 -4.13 6.55
C GLN A 102 10.78 -5.18 5.51
N LEU A 103 11.19 -4.94 4.26
CA LEU A 103 11.08 -5.91 3.19
C LEU A 103 12.48 -6.47 2.97
N ASP A 104 12.67 -7.75 3.28
CA ASP A 104 13.97 -8.41 3.16
C ASP A 104 14.31 -8.70 1.67
N ASP A 105 13.28 -8.85 0.85
CA ASP A 105 13.40 -9.11 -0.59
C ASP A 105 13.49 -7.84 -1.43
N ILE A 106 14.34 -7.86 -2.46
CA ILE A 106 14.39 -6.79 -3.45
C ILE A 106 13.27 -7.01 -4.48
N VAL A 107 12.39 -6.02 -4.63
CA VAL A 107 11.29 -6.06 -5.60
C VAL A 107 11.50 -4.99 -6.67
N TYR A 108 11.58 -5.43 -7.92
CA TYR A 108 11.63 -4.56 -9.08
C TYR A 108 10.22 -4.33 -9.61
N MET A 109 9.87 -3.08 -9.91
CA MET A 109 8.55 -2.72 -10.41
C MET A 109 8.67 -1.60 -11.45
N GLN A 110 7.84 -1.64 -12.49
CA GLN A 110 7.79 -0.55 -13.47
C GLN A 110 7.30 0.77 -12.87
N GLN A 111 7.87 1.87 -13.33
CA GLN A 111 7.40 3.22 -12.99
C GLN A 111 5.90 3.42 -13.26
N PRO A 112 5.21 4.28 -12.47
CA PRO A 112 3.80 4.56 -12.68
C PRO A 112 3.54 5.13 -14.08
N PRO A 113 2.47 4.67 -14.77
CA PRO A 113 2.03 5.30 -16.01
C PRO A 113 1.81 6.80 -15.81
N GLY A 114 2.43 7.63 -16.66
CA GLY A 114 2.38 9.09 -16.60
C GLY A 114 3.50 9.76 -15.78
N PHE A 115 4.38 8.98 -15.14
CA PHE A 115 5.50 9.48 -14.34
C PHE A 115 6.83 8.80 -14.73
N LYS A 116 6.96 8.35 -15.99
CA LYS A 116 8.15 7.66 -16.48
C LYS A 116 9.29 8.66 -16.72
N ASP A 117 10.48 8.33 -16.22
CA ASP A 117 11.71 9.00 -16.59
C ASP A 117 12.10 8.73 -18.06
N SER A 118 12.80 9.69 -18.67
CA SER A 118 13.42 9.62 -20.01
C SER A 118 14.49 8.53 -20.16
N GLN A 119 15.06 8.03 -19.05
CA GLN A 119 16.20 7.10 -19.06
C GLN A 119 15.80 5.61 -18.97
N ASP A 120 14.52 5.27 -19.22
CA ASP A 120 13.98 3.90 -19.16
C ASP A 120 14.27 3.14 -17.86
N LEU A 121 14.44 3.88 -16.76
CA LEU A 121 14.60 3.33 -15.41
C LEU A 121 13.30 2.65 -14.95
N ILE A 122 13.41 1.77 -13.96
CA ILE A 122 12.26 1.17 -13.27
C ILE A 122 12.24 1.56 -11.79
#